data_AF-A0A9C8UHS2-F1
#
_entry.id   AF-A0A9C8UHS2-F1
#
_cell.length_a   1.000
_cell.length_b   1.000
_cell.length_c   1.000
_cell.angle_alpha   90.00
_cell.angle_beta   90.00
_cell.angle_gamma   90.00
#
_symmetry.space_group_name_H-M   'P 1'
#
loop_
_entity.id
_entity.type
_entity.pdbx_description
1 polymer ?
#
loop_
_entity_poly.entity_id
_entity_poly.type
_entity_poly.pdbx_seq_one_letter_code
_entity_poly.pdbx_strand_id
1 'polypeptide(L)'
;MQKPSENWKRIRQAALERGQRTAIDPLSPLYDVYLGVSALYLAGFIHFNFFDHSTEFTWFKACLIICVAVAGVIVPVLTGSVLTLHFASKRLERLIAE
;
A
#
# COMPACT_ATOMS: atom_id res chain seq x y z
N MET A 1 -18.78 33.28 -10.22
CA MET A 1 -19.16 31.85 -10.39
C MET A 1 -20.44 31.59 -9.60
N GLN A 2 -21.48 31.06 -10.24
CA GLN A 2 -22.76 30.72 -9.57
C GLN A 2 -22.54 29.58 -8.56
N LYS A 3 -23.16 29.69 -7.38
CA LYS A 3 -23.11 28.63 -6.37
C LYS A 3 -23.74 27.35 -6.93
N PRO A 4 -23.08 26.18 -6.80
CA PRO A 4 -23.63 24.91 -7.26
C PRO A 4 -24.88 24.56 -6.45
N SER A 5 -25.88 23.95 -7.11
CA SER A 5 -27.13 23.56 -6.46
C SER A 5 -26.90 22.41 -5.46
N GLU A 6 -27.71 22.38 -4.39
CA GLU A 6 -27.71 21.30 -3.38
C GLU A 6 -27.84 19.90 -4.01
N ASN A 7 -28.64 19.77 -5.09
CA ASN A 7 -28.80 18.51 -5.82
C ASN A 7 -27.51 18.08 -6.55
N TRP A 8 -26.74 19.03 -7.09
CA TRP A 8 -25.45 18.73 -7.71
C TRP A 8 -24.44 18.21 -6.69
N LYS A 9 -24.42 18.80 -5.47
CA LYS A 9 -23.56 18.31 -4.38
C LYS A 9 -23.91 16.88 -3.97
N ARG A 10 -25.20 16.56 -3.82
CA ARG A 10 -25.65 15.18 -3.48
C ARG A 10 -25.30 14.16 -4.55
N ILE A 11 -25.50 14.47 -5.83
CA ILE A 11 -25.18 13.55 -6.94
C ILE A 11 -23.65 13.32 -7.00
N ARG A 12 -22.86 14.38 -6.84
CA ARG A 12 -21.39 14.28 -6.77
C ARG A 12 -20.94 13.39 -5.62
N GLN A 13 -21.50 13.60 -4.43
CA GLN A 13 -21.14 12.84 -3.23
C GLN A 13 -21.50 11.36 -3.37
N ALA A 14 -22.68 11.03 -3.90
CA ALA A 14 -23.10 9.65 -4.16
C ALA A 14 -22.23 8.96 -5.24
N ALA A 15 -21.78 9.70 -6.27
CA ALA A 15 -20.86 9.19 -7.28
C ALA A 15 -19.46 8.92 -6.70
N LEU A 16 -18.99 9.79 -5.80
CA LEU A 16 -17.68 9.64 -5.14
C LEU A 16 -17.69 8.51 -4.11
N GLU A 17 -18.76 8.34 -3.32
CA GLU A 17 -18.93 7.20 -2.42
C GLU A 17 -18.98 5.87 -3.18
N ARG A 18 -19.64 5.84 -4.35
CA ARG A 18 -19.60 4.66 -5.25
C ARG A 18 -18.20 4.41 -5.78
N GLY A 19 -17.52 5.44 -6.28
CA GLY A 19 -16.13 5.32 -6.73
C GLY A 19 -15.21 4.81 -5.62
N GLN A 20 -15.40 5.29 -4.39
CA GLN A 20 -14.66 4.84 -3.23
C GLN A 20 -14.95 3.38 -2.88
N ARG A 21 -16.21 2.95 -2.82
CA ARG A 21 -16.55 1.53 -2.58
C ARG A 21 -16.11 0.61 -3.72
N THR A 22 -16.12 1.08 -4.97
CA THR A 22 -15.72 0.24 -6.11
C THR A 22 -14.21 0.19 -6.32
N ALA A 23 -13.47 1.23 -5.93
CA ALA A 23 -12.03 1.30 -6.12
C ALA A 23 -11.20 1.01 -4.86
N ILE A 24 -11.71 1.32 -3.65
CA ILE A 24 -10.94 1.20 -2.40
C ILE A 24 -11.20 -0.12 -1.68
N ASP A 25 -12.46 -0.58 -1.58
CA ASP A 25 -12.75 -1.89 -0.96
C ASP A 25 -11.96 -3.06 -1.60
N PRO A 26 -11.82 -3.18 -2.94
CA PRO A 26 -11.02 -4.26 -3.51
C PRO A 26 -9.52 -4.09 -3.33
N LEU A 27 -9.04 -2.90 -2.92
CA LEU A 27 -7.61 -2.63 -2.64
C LEU A 27 -7.26 -2.75 -1.15
N SER A 28 -8.22 -3.00 -0.26
CA SER A 28 -7.97 -3.33 1.15
C SER A 28 -6.99 -4.49 1.35
N PRO A 29 -7.06 -5.62 0.59
CA PRO A 29 -6.12 -6.73 0.75
C PRO A 29 -4.69 -6.35 0.32
N LEU A 30 -4.55 -5.33 -0.53
CA LEU A 30 -3.27 -4.89 -1.06
C LEU A 30 -2.44 -4.19 0.03
N TYR A 31 -3.10 -3.51 0.98
CA TYR A 31 -2.45 -2.97 2.17
C TYR A 31 -1.97 -4.08 3.12
N ASP A 32 -2.75 -5.14 3.33
CA ASP A 32 -2.35 -6.27 4.16
C ASP A 32 -1.16 -7.03 3.56
N VAL A 33 -1.18 -7.26 2.24
CA VAL A 33 -0.04 -7.85 1.51
C VAL A 33 1.18 -6.95 1.59
N TYR A 34 1.01 -5.64 1.39
CA TYR A 34 2.11 -4.68 1.52
C TYR A 34 2.71 -4.68 2.92
N LEU A 35 1.89 -4.72 3.97
CA LEU A 35 2.33 -4.80 5.36
C LEU A 35 3.10 -6.10 5.61
N GLY A 36 2.59 -7.24 5.13
CA GLY A 36 3.24 -8.54 5.26
C GLY A 36 4.61 -8.58 4.56
N VAL A 37 4.68 -8.10 3.33
CA VAL A 37 5.94 -8.05 2.56
C VAL A 37 6.94 -7.09 3.21
N SER A 38 6.47 -5.94 3.70
CA SER A 38 7.31 -4.96 4.40
C SER A 38 7.84 -5.51 5.72
N ALA A 39 6.99 -6.19 6.51
CA ALA A 39 7.39 -6.83 7.76
C ALA A 39 8.41 -7.94 7.53
N LEU A 40 8.21 -8.77 6.49
CA LEU A 40 9.15 -9.83 6.11
C LEU A 40 10.49 -9.25 5.66
N TYR A 41 10.48 -8.18 4.86
CA TYR A 41 11.69 -7.48 4.45
C TYR A 41 12.44 -6.89 5.65
N LEU A 42 11.76 -6.18 6.56
CA LEU A 42 12.36 -5.61 7.76
C LEU A 42 12.92 -6.67 8.69
N ALA A 43 12.16 -7.73 8.97
CA ALA A 43 12.60 -8.83 9.82
C ALA A 43 13.83 -9.52 9.23
N GLY A 44 13.81 -9.79 7.92
CA GLY A 44 14.94 -10.35 7.20
C GLY A 44 16.16 -9.43 7.19
N PHE A 45 15.97 -8.14 6.91
CA PHE A 45 17.03 -7.15 6.95
C PHE A 45 17.66 -7.07 8.33
N ILE A 46 16.87 -6.98 9.41
CA ILE A 46 17.38 -6.95 10.79
C ILE A 46 18.12 -8.23 11.12
N HIS A 47 17.55 -9.39 10.79
CA HIS A 47 18.17 -10.70 11.04
C HIS A 47 19.53 -10.81 10.33
N PHE A 48 19.60 -10.48 9.05
CA PHE A 48 20.83 -10.57 8.26
C PHE A 48 21.87 -9.49 8.60
N ASN A 49 21.45 -8.29 9.01
CA ASN A 49 22.40 -7.21 9.31
C ASN A 49 22.95 -7.28 10.75
N PHE A 50 22.13 -7.69 11.72
CA PHE A 50 22.49 -7.65 13.14
C PHE A 50 22.73 -9.02 13.78
N PHE A 51 22.02 -10.07 13.37
CA PHE A 51 22.10 -11.37 14.03
C PHE A 51 22.97 -12.38 13.27
N ASP A 52 23.23 -12.13 11.99
CA ASP A 52 23.96 -13.04 11.13
C ASP A 52 25.48 -12.81 11.17
N HIS A 53 26.10 -13.22 12.28
CA HIS A 53 27.55 -13.21 12.46
C HIS A 53 28.22 -14.54 12.07
N SER A 54 27.43 -15.54 11.64
CA SER A 54 27.92 -16.86 11.30
C SER A 54 28.23 -16.99 9.79
N THR A 55 29.43 -17.46 9.48
CA THR A 55 29.90 -17.74 8.12
C THR A 55 29.32 -19.03 7.52
N GLU A 56 28.49 -19.76 8.28
CA GLU A 56 27.85 -20.97 7.78
C GLU A 56 26.71 -20.63 6.82
N PHE A 57 26.94 -20.92 5.55
CA PHE A 57 25.98 -20.75 4.48
C PHE A 57 25.16 -22.03 4.33
N THR A 58 23.93 -22.02 4.86
CA THR A 58 22.98 -23.13 4.71
C THR A 58 21.97 -22.84 3.60
N TRP A 59 21.44 -23.90 2.97
CA TRP A 59 20.40 -23.77 1.95
C TRP A 59 19.16 -23.01 2.45
N PHE A 60 18.80 -23.18 3.72
CA PHE A 60 17.70 -22.45 4.35
C PHE A 60 17.95 -20.93 4.37
N LYS A 61 19.18 -20.53 4.71
CA LYS A 61 19.62 -19.14 4.71
C LYS A 61 19.61 -18.54 3.30
N ALA A 62 20.04 -19.30 2.30
CA ALA A 62 19.97 -18.88 0.90
C ALA A 62 18.52 -18.62 0.45
N CYS A 63 17.59 -19.52 0.77
CA CYS A 63 16.16 -19.30 0.49
C CYS A 63 15.63 -18.04 1.18
N LEU A 64 15.98 -17.81 2.45
CA LEU A 64 15.58 -16.61 3.18
C LEU A 64 16.12 -15.31 2.55
N ILE A 65 17.40 -15.29 2.15
CA ILE A 65 18.00 -14.13 1.48
C ILE A 65 17.25 -13.82 0.18
N ILE A 66 16.92 -14.84 -0.62
CA ILE A 66 16.15 -14.67 -1.86
C ILE A 66 14.76 -14.10 -1.55
N CYS A 67 14.06 -14.64 -0.56
CA CYS A 67 12.75 -14.10 -0.14
C CYS A 67 12.82 -12.63 0.26
N VAL A 68 13.85 -12.25 1.03
CA VAL A 68 14.07 -10.86 1.47
C VAL A 68 14.44 -9.97 0.29
N ALA A 69 15.28 -10.42 -0.63
CA ALA A 69 15.66 -9.66 -1.82
C ALA A 69 14.44 -9.40 -2.72
N VAL A 70 13.61 -10.42 -2.95
CA VAL A 70 12.36 -10.30 -3.71
C VAL A 70 11.39 -9.35 -3.00
N ALA A 71 11.24 -9.49 -1.68
CA ALA A 71 10.43 -8.56 -0.89
C ALA A 71 10.94 -7.11 -1.01
N GLY A 72 12.25 -6.89 -0.98
CA GLY A 72 12.86 -5.57 -1.12
C GLY A 72 12.60 -4.90 -2.47
N VAL A 73 12.41 -5.67 -3.55
CA VAL A 73 12.00 -5.14 -4.87
C VAL A 73 10.50 -4.88 -4.91
N ILE A 74 9.70 -5.77 -4.31
CA ILE A 74 8.25 -5.67 -4.30
C ILE A 74 7.75 -4.48 -3.45
N VAL A 75 8.42 -4.18 -2.34
CA VAL A 75 8.07 -3.05 -1.45
C VAL A 75 7.94 -1.74 -2.23
N PRO A 76 8.97 -1.18 -2.90
CA PRO A 76 8.85 0.10 -3.59
C PRO A 76 7.81 0.12 -4.71
N VAL A 77 7.61 -1.00 -5.41
CA VAL A 77 6.57 -1.14 -6.44
C VAL A 77 5.18 -1.00 -5.80
N LEU A 78 4.93 -1.72 -4.70
CA LEU A 78 3.68 -1.62 -3.95
C LEU A 78 3.51 -0.26 -3.29
N THR A 79 4.58 0.33 -2.74
CA THR A 79 4.56 1.67 -2.15
C THR A 79 4.08 2.71 -3.16
N GLY A 80 4.55 2.64 -4.41
CA GLY A 80 4.10 3.54 -5.48
C GLY A 80 2.60 3.40 -5.78
N SER A 81 2.10 2.17 -5.89
CA SER A 81 0.67 1.90 -6.12
C SER A 81 -0.20 2.36 -4.96
N VAL A 82 0.22 2.07 -3.72
CA VAL A 82 -0.47 2.46 -2.50
C VAL A 82 -0.49 3.98 -2.33
N LEU A 83 0.63 4.67 -2.55
CA LEU A 83 0.69 6.14 -2.49
C LEU A 83 -0.21 6.80 -3.52
N THR A 84 -0.23 6.27 -4.75
CA THR A 84 -1.09 6.78 -5.82
C THR A 84 -2.56 6.65 -5.44
N LEU A 85 -2.94 5.48 -4.91
CA LEU A 85 -4.30 5.24 -4.44
C LEU A 85 -4.66 6.12 -3.24
N HIS A 86 -3.76 6.25 -2.27
CA HIS A 86 -3.99 7.07 -1.07
C HIS A 86 -4.12 8.55 -1.42
N PHE A 87 -3.31 9.06 -2.34
CA PHE A 87 -3.40 10.43 -2.82
C PHE A 87 -4.70 10.67 -3.60
N ALA A 88 -5.08 9.73 -4.47
CA ALA A 88 -6.37 9.77 -5.16
C ALA A 88 -7.54 9.79 -4.16
N SER A 89 -7.49 8.93 -3.14
CA SER A 89 -8.49 8.87 -2.07
C SER A 89 -8.58 10.18 -1.29
N LYS A 90 -7.45 10.74 -0.80
CA LYS A 90 -7.45 12.01 -0.06
C LYS A 90 -7.93 13.19 -0.89
N ARG A 91 -7.59 13.19 -2.19
CA ARG A 91 -8.06 14.23 -3.10
C ARG A 91 -9.57 14.13 -3.31
N LEU A 92 -10.10 12.91 -3.41
CA LEU A 92 -11.53 12.64 -3.47
C LEU A 92 -12.24 13.16 -2.21
N GLU A 93 -11.70 12.84 -1.03
CA GLU A 93 -12.25 13.21 0.26
C GLU A 93 -12.28 14.74 0.46
N ARG A 94 -11.22 15.44 0.05
CA ARG A 94 -11.21 16.91 0.00
C ARG A 94 -12.31 17.48 -0.90
N LEU A 95 -12.51 16.89 -2.07
CA LEU A 95 -13.57 17.32 -2.99
C LEU A 95 -14.97 17.02 -2.47
N ILE A 96 -15.14 16.05 -1.56
CA ILE A 96 -16.42 15.80 -0.89
C ILE A 96 -16.68 16.84 0.21
N ALA A 97 -15.64 17.22 0.95
CA ALA A 97 -15.73 18.16 2.07
C ALA A 97 -15.99 19.63 1.67
N GLU A 98 -15.83 19.97 0.38
CA GLU A 98 -15.97 21.32 -0.20
C GLU A 98 -17.32 21.55 -0.92
#